data_AF-H0T870-F1
#
_entry.id   AF-H0T870-F1
#
_cell.length_a   1.000
_cell.length_b   1.000
_cell.length_c   1.000
_cell.angle_alpha   90.00
_cell.angle_beta   90.00
_cell.angle_gamma   90.00
#
_symmetry.space_group_name_H-M   'P 1'
#
loop_
_entity.id
_entity.type
_entity.pdbx_description
1 polymer ?
#
loop_
_entity_poly.entity_id
_entity_poly.type
_entity_poly.pdbx_seq_one_letter_code
_entity_poly.pdbx_strand_id
1 'polypeptide(L)'
;MFARQDERDAIAKIARELNVPFFGLFLIADLRTRQERIEHRINDASDATRAVAQEQERYDLGMLDWAQVDASGTPEATLARSQSLLQMGQ
;
A
#
# COMPACT_ATOMS: atom_id res chain seq x y z
N MET A 1 -3.59 -6.05 -6.13
CA MET A 1 -2.31 -5.86 -5.43
C MET A 1 -1.32 -5.29 -6.44
N PHE A 2 -0.44 -4.37 -6.02
CA PHE A 2 0.66 -3.80 -6.85
C PHE A 2 2.01 -4.21 -6.26
N ALA A 3 2.13 -5.51 -5.99
CA ALA A 3 3.26 -6.06 -5.25
C ALA A 3 4.50 -6.13 -6.13
N ARG A 4 4.34 -6.43 -7.42
CA ARG A 4 5.46 -6.56 -8.35
C ARG A 4 5.83 -5.19 -8.92
N GLN A 5 7.11 -5.02 -9.23
CA GLN A 5 7.63 -3.77 -9.78
C GLN A 5 6.97 -3.39 -11.12
N ASP A 6 6.75 -4.37 -12.01
CA ASP A 6 6.11 -4.15 -13.31
C ASP A 6 4.67 -3.62 -13.20
N GLU A 7 3.92 -4.08 -12.19
CA GLU A 7 2.57 -3.58 -11.90
C GLU A 7 2.58 -2.10 -11.48
N ARG A 8 3.57 -1.70 -10.68
CA ARG A 8 3.74 -0.31 -10.25
C ARG A 8 4.20 0.58 -11.40
N ASP A 9 5.13 0.10 -12.22
CA ASP A 9 5.65 0.81 -13.39
C ASP A 9 4.55 1.02 -14.44
N ALA A 10 3.66 0.04 -14.61
CA ALA A 10 2.54 0.13 -15.54
C ALA A 10 1.59 1.29 -15.22
N ILE A 11 1.26 1.50 -13.94
CA ILE A 11 0.42 2.64 -13.54
C ILE A 11 1.14 3.97 -13.74
N ALA A 12 2.41 4.06 -13.33
CA ALA A 12 3.20 5.26 -13.54
C ALA A 12 3.35 5.60 -15.03
N LYS A 13 3.41 4.59 -15.90
CA LYS A 13 3.40 4.76 -17.35
C LYS A 13 2.09 5.36 -17.86
N ILE A 14 0.94 4.83 -17.43
CA ILE A 14 -0.38 5.36 -17.82
C ILE A 14 -0.52 6.83 -17.43
N ALA A 15 -0.10 7.20 -16.22
CA ALA A 15 -0.15 8.59 -15.76
C ALA A 15 0.68 9.53 -16.64
N ARG A 16 1.89 9.09 -17.04
CA ARG A 16 2.75 9.83 -17.98
C ARG A 16 2.11 9.97 -19.35
N GLU A 17 1.51 8.91 -19.88
CA GLU A 17 0.82 8.94 -21.19
C GLU A 17 -0.37 9.91 -21.19
N LEU A 18 -1.06 10.02 -20.05
CA LEU A 18 -2.18 10.94 -19.86
C LEU A 18 -1.78 12.34 -19.39
N ASN A 19 -0.49 12.61 -19.19
CA ASN A 19 0.05 13.86 -18.63
C ASN A 19 -0.61 14.27 -17.30
N VAL A 20 -0.90 13.31 -16.43
CA VAL A 20 -1.44 13.56 -15.09
C VAL A 20 -0.38 13.29 -14.02
N PRO A 21 -0.32 14.10 -12.94
CA PRO A 21 0.55 13.80 -11.81
C PRO A 21 0.22 12.44 -11.19
N PHE A 22 1.25 11.70 -10.81
CA PHE A 22 1.10 10.43 -10.10
C PHE A 22 2.10 10.35 -8.95
N PHE A 23 1.59 10.01 -7.76
CA PHE A 23 2.38 9.80 -6.57
C PHE A 23 1.98 8.48 -5.92
N GLY A 24 2.90 7.51 -5.91
CA GLY A 24 2.66 6.19 -5.34
C GLY A 24 2.91 6.14 -3.84
N LEU A 25 1.94 5.62 -3.08
CA LEU A 25 2.08 5.32 -1.65
C LEU A 25 2.02 3.81 -1.41
N PHE A 26 2.98 3.28 -0.65
CA PHE A 26 3.01 1.86 -0.28
C PHE A 26 2.88 1.69 1.23
N LEU A 27 1.75 1.13 1.68
CA LEU A 27 1.43 0.95 3.10
C LEU A 27 2.15 -0.29 3.65
N ILE A 28 2.95 -0.11 4.70
CA ILE A 28 3.65 -1.19 5.39
C ILE A 28 3.13 -1.39 6.80
N ALA A 29 2.95 -2.63 7.22
CA ALA A 29 2.66 -3.02 8.60
C ALA A 29 3.12 -4.47 8.77
N ASP A 30 3.56 -4.82 9.98
CA ASP A 30 3.98 -6.20 10.27
C ASP A 30 2.82 -7.19 10.11
N LEU A 31 3.15 -8.46 9.88
CA LEU A 31 2.18 -9.53 9.64
C LEU A 31 1.12 -9.62 10.75
N ARG A 32 1.53 -9.50 12.01
CA ARG A 32 0.62 -9.63 13.15
C ARG A 32 -0.41 -8.51 13.13
N THR A 33 0.02 -7.27 12.97
CA THR A 33 -0.87 -6.10 12.85
C THR A 33 -1.85 -6.26 11.68
N ARG A 34 -1.38 -6.76 10.52
CA ARG A 34 -2.25 -7.02 9.35
C ARG A 34 -3.29 -8.11 9.64
N GLN A 35 -2.88 -9.20 10.29
CA GLN A 35 -3.75 -10.33 10.64
C GLN A 35 -4.80 -9.96 11.71
N GLU A 36 -4.41 -9.20 12.74
CA GLU A 36 -5.32 -8.71 13.79
C GLU A 36 -6.40 -7.80 13.18
N ARG A 37 -6.02 -6.91 12.26
CA ARG A 37 -6.98 -6.05 11.55
C ARG A 37 -7.94 -6.85 10.69
N ILE A 38 -7.47 -7.87 9.98
CA ILE A 38 -8.34 -8.73 9.15
C ILE A 38 -9.40 -9.42 10.02
N GLU A 39 -9.04 -9.88 11.22
CA GLU A 39 -9.98 -10.53 12.14
C GLU A 39 -11.06 -9.60 12.69
N HIS A 40 -10.73 -8.33 12.93
CA HIS A 40 -11.66 -7.37 13.53
C HIS A 40 -12.51 -6.63 12.49
N ARG A 41 -12.40 -6.96 11.19
CA ARG A 41 -13.22 -6.36 10.13
C ARG A 41 -14.65 -6.90 10.20
N ILE A 42 -15.62 -5.99 10.14
CA ILE A 42 -17.04 -6.30 9.98
C ILE A 42 -17.52 -5.59 8.70
N ASN A 43 -18.12 -6.32 7.76
CA ASN A 43 -18.63 -5.81 6.47
C ASN A 43 -17.57 -5.21 5.52
N ASP A 44 -16.42 -5.86 5.34
CA ASP A 44 -15.44 -5.45 4.33
C ASP A 44 -15.66 -6.22 3.01
N ALA A 45 -15.61 -5.50 1.87
CA ALA A 45 -15.67 -6.06 0.52
C ALA A 45 -14.30 -6.63 0.04
N SER A 46 -13.26 -6.56 0.87
CA SER A 46 -11.91 -7.02 0.56
C SER A 46 -11.75 -8.54 0.69
N ASP A 47 -11.15 -9.19 -0.32
CA ASP A 47 -10.75 -10.61 -0.30
C ASP A 47 -9.53 -10.91 0.61
N ALA A 48 -9.08 -9.95 1.41
CA ALA A 48 -7.88 -10.10 2.25
C ALA A 48 -8.16 -10.99 3.47
N THR A 49 -7.65 -12.23 3.42
CA THR A 49 -7.70 -13.18 4.54
C THR A 49 -6.35 -13.24 5.29
N ARG A 50 -6.33 -13.90 6.45
CA ARG A 50 -5.10 -14.22 7.21
C ARG A 50 -4.05 -14.90 6.33
N ALA A 51 -4.50 -15.83 5.49
CA ALA A 51 -3.66 -16.56 4.54
C ALA A 51 -3.09 -15.63 3.45
N VAL A 52 -3.90 -14.70 2.93
CA VAL A 52 -3.42 -13.68 1.99
C VAL A 52 -2.36 -12.78 2.65
N ALA A 53 -2.56 -12.35 3.89
CA ALA A 53 -1.57 -11.55 4.60
C ALA A 53 -0.25 -12.30 4.83
N GLN A 54 -0.33 -13.60 5.10
CA GLN A 54 0.84 -14.47 5.27
C GLN A 54 1.57 -14.70 3.95
N GLU A 55 0.84 -14.94 2.86
CA GLU A 55 1.43 -15.13 1.53
C GLU A 55 2.16 -13.87 1.05
N GLN A 56 1.64 -12.70 1.38
CA GLN A 56 2.26 -11.41 1.07
C GLN A 56 3.67 -11.23 1.66
N GLU A 57 4.03 -11.91 2.75
CA GLU A 57 5.41 -11.86 3.30
C GLU A 57 6.44 -12.51 2.37
N ARG A 58 5.99 -13.35 1.45
CA ARG A 58 6.83 -14.05 0.48
C ARG A 58 6.96 -13.30 -0.84
N TYR A 59 6.29 -12.16 -0.98
CA TYR A 59 6.30 -11.41 -2.21
C TYR A 59 7.68 -10.79 -2.44
N ASP A 60 8.26 -11.09 -3.60
CA ASP A 60 9.38 -10.31 -4.11
C ASP A 60 8.82 -8.97 -4.61
N LEU A 61 9.00 -7.94 -3.79
CA LEU A 61 8.53 -6.61 -4.12
C LEU A 61 9.37 -5.95 -5.22
N GLY A 62 10.58 -6.45 -5.51
CA GLY A 62 11.54 -5.75 -6.37
C GLY A 62 11.89 -4.36 -5.83
N MET A 63 12.21 -3.42 -6.72
CA MET A 63 12.53 -2.04 -6.32
C MET A 63 11.26 -1.28 -5.93
N LEU A 64 11.20 -0.79 -4.69
CA LEU A 64 10.04 -0.08 -4.17
C LEU A 64 10.20 1.44 -4.31
N ASP A 65 9.86 1.96 -5.49
CA ASP A 65 9.97 3.40 -5.82
C ASP A 65 8.81 4.25 -5.28
N TRP A 66 7.84 3.62 -4.63
CA TRP A 66 6.70 4.31 -4.02
C TRP A 66 7.05 4.73 -2.59
N ALA A 67 6.51 5.86 -2.14
CA ALA A 67 6.77 6.35 -0.81
C ALA A 67 6.12 5.44 0.24
N GLN A 68 6.94 4.92 1.16
CA GLN A 68 6.47 3.99 2.18
C GLN A 68 5.74 4.73 3.31
N VAL A 69 4.56 4.23 3.67
CA VAL A 69 3.76 4.73 4.79
C VAL A 69 3.65 3.63 5.84
N ASP A 70 4.23 3.86 7.02
CA ASP A 70 3.94 3.02 8.17
C ASP A 70 2.46 3.12 8.53
N ALA A 71 1.77 2.01 8.38
CA ALA A 71 0.35 1.82 8.62
C ALA A 71 0.10 0.94 9.85
N SER A 72 1.09 0.69 10.71
CA SER A 72 0.94 -0.13 11.92
C SER A 72 0.03 0.50 12.99
N GLY A 73 -0.10 1.84 12.99
CA GLY A 73 -0.86 2.62 13.98
C GLY A 73 -2.38 2.62 13.78
N THR A 74 -3.03 3.76 13.95
CA THR A 74 -4.47 3.90 13.65
C THR A 74 -4.69 4.31 12.18
N PRO A 75 -5.92 4.17 11.64
CA PRO A 75 -6.26 4.73 10.33
C PRO A 75 -5.98 6.23 10.22
N GLU A 76 -6.21 7.01 11.29
CA GLU A 76 -5.98 8.46 11.33
C GLU A 76 -4.48 8.78 11.27
N ALA A 77 -3.64 8.02 11.99
CA ALA A 77 -2.19 8.17 11.92
C ALA A 77 -1.66 7.84 10.52
N THR A 78 -2.20 6.78 9.90
CA THR A 78 -1.87 6.38 8.53
C THR A 78 -2.26 7.47 7.53
N LEU A 79 -3.45 8.07 7.69
CA LEU A 79 -3.93 9.17 6.87
C LEU A 79 -3.04 10.41 6.99
N ALA A 80 -2.72 10.83 8.21
CA ALA A 80 -1.89 12.00 8.45
C ALA A 80 -0.50 11.86 7.79
N ARG A 81 0.14 10.70 7.94
CA ARG A 81 1.44 10.39 7.29
C ARG A 81 1.33 10.42 5.76
N SER A 82 0.28 9.82 5.23
CA SER A 82 0.02 9.81 3.78
C SER A 82 -0.14 11.23 3.22
N GLN A 83 -0.91 12.08 3.91
CA GLN A 83 -1.11 13.47 3.53
C GLN A 83 0.19 14.27 3.56
N SER A 84 1.02 14.09 4.59
CA SER A 84 2.32 14.75 4.65
C SER A 84 3.22 14.37 3.47
N LEU A 85 3.29 13.09 3.10
CA LEU A 85 4.08 12.66 1.94
C LEU A 85 3.55 13.22 0.62
N LEU A 86 2.23 13.24 0.44
CA LEU A 86 1.59 13.80 -0.75
C LEU A 86 1.86 15.30 -0.89
N GLN A 87 1.92 16.03 0.22
CA GLN A 87 2.26 17.46 0.22
C GLN A 87 3.74 17.74 -0.08
N MET A 88 4.64 16.82 0.30
CA MET A 88 6.08 16.95 0.04
C MET A 88 6.48 16.51 -1.37
N GLY A 89 5.65 15.70 -2.04
CA GLY A 89 5.87 15.17 -3.39
C GLY A 89 5.20 15.96 -4.52
N GLN A 90 4.58 17.10 -4.20
CA GLN A 90 3.98 18.06 -5.15
C GLN A 90 4.97 19.17 -5.50
#